data_AF-A0A0B6YM18-F1
#
_entry.id   AF-A0A0B6YM18-F1
#
_cell.length_a   1.000
_cell.length_b   1.000
_cell.length_c   1.000
_cell.angle_alpha   90.00
_cell.angle_beta   90.00
_cell.angle_gamma   90.00
#
_symmetry.space_group_name_H-M   'P 1'
#
loop_
_entity.id
_entity.type
_entity.pdbx_description
1 polymer ?
#
loop_
_entity_poly.entity_id
_entity_poly.type
_entity_poly.pdbx_seq_one_letter_code
_entity_poly.pdbx_strand_id
1 'polypeptide(L)'
;FIMLDKPDEEIDCVLSEHVMALHAGTKSAVFSKAERRDTQNKSRLEWDIEKSLSERLKMSRSEVTDPIPHQLLRKYIGYARKYVHPKIGPEAAGVIQEFYLTLRRRHQSRDSTPITTRQLESLMRLTEARARLELREVASK
;
A
#
# COMPACT_ATOMS: atom_id res chain seq x y z
N PHE A 1 -14.39 -5.57 -5.98
CA PHE A 1 -13.79 -4.32 -6.47
C PHE A 1 -14.25 -4.11 -7.89
N ILE A 2 -14.68 -2.90 -8.24
CA ILE A 2 -15.00 -2.53 -9.63
C ILE A 2 -13.86 -1.62 -10.06
N MET A 3 -13.07 -2.08 -11.02
CA MET A 3 -12.04 -1.25 -11.66
C MET A 3 -12.70 -0.65 -12.90
N LEU A 4 -13.06 0.64 -12.82
CA LEU A 4 -13.59 1.38 -13.94
C LEU A 4 -12.43 2.01 -14.68
N ASP A 5 -12.27 1.64 -15.94
CA ASP A 5 -11.29 2.25 -16.83
C ASP A 5 -11.89 3.55 -17.39
N LYS A 6 -11.44 4.70 -16.86
CA LYS A 6 -11.89 6.02 -17.30
C LYS A 6 -10.74 6.69 -18.03
N PRO A 7 -10.95 7.19 -19.27
CA PRO A 7 -9.89 7.85 -20.02
C PRO A 7 -9.47 9.15 -19.32
N ASP A 8 -8.18 9.31 -19.10
CA ASP A 8 -7.55 10.49 -18.48
C ASP A 8 -6.17 10.68 -19.10
N GLU A 9 -5.99 11.78 -19.83
CA GLU A 9 -4.79 12.04 -20.63
C GLU A 9 -3.51 12.09 -19.79
N GLU A 10 -3.56 12.63 -18.57
CA GLU A 10 -2.40 12.72 -17.69
C GLU A 10 -2.01 11.34 -17.14
N ILE A 11 -3.00 10.54 -16.72
CA ILE A 11 -2.78 9.20 -16.20
C ILE A 11 -2.28 8.27 -17.32
N ASP A 12 -2.87 8.36 -18.50
CA ASP A 12 -2.51 7.56 -19.67
C ASP A 12 -1.09 7.87 -20.15
N CYS A 13 -0.68 9.14 -20.10
CA CYS A 13 0.69 9.55 -20.41
C CYS A 13 1.70 8.91 -19.44
N VAL A 14 1.47 9.00 -18.13
CA VAL A 14 2.36 8.41 -17.10
C VAL A 14 2.40 6.88 -17.19
N LEU A 15 1.26 6.24 -17.44
CA LEU A 15 1.18 4.80 -17.62
C LEU A 15 1.98 4.37 -18.86
N SER A 16 1.83 5.08 -19.97
CA SER A 16 2.53 4.79 -21.23
C SER A 16 4.04 4.94 -21.07
N GLU A 17 4.51 6.02 -20.46
CA GLU A 17 5.94 6.22 -20.14
C GLU A 17 6.49 5.06 -19.31
N HIS A 18 5.74 4.64 -18.27
CA HIS A 18 6.12 3.55 -17.39
C HIS A 18 6.22 2.20 -18.12
N VAL A 19 5.23 1.91 -18.98
CA VAL A 19 5.19 0.69 -19.78
C VAL A 19 6.34 0.68 -20.79
N MET A 20 6.59 1.78 -21.49
CA MET A 20 7.72 1.90 -22.41
C MET A 20 9.07 1.73 -21.69
N ALA A 21 9.24 2.31 -20.50
CA ALA A 21 10.44 2.15 -19.68
C ALA A 21 10.65 0.70 -19.19
N LEU A 22 9.57 -0.04 -18.91
CA LEU A 22 9.63 -1.47 -18.59
C LEU A 22 10.14 -2.29 -19.78
N HIS A 23 9.61 -2.04 -20.98
CA HIS A 23 9.98 -2.75 -22.20
C HIS A 23 11.38 -2.38 -22.72
N ALA A 24 11.85 -1.16 -22.44
CA ALA A 24 13.22 -0.72 -22.75
C ALA A 24 14.31 -1.41 -21.89
N GLY A 25 13.93 -2.29 -20.95
CA GLY A 25 14.87 -3.08 -20.14
C GLY A 25 15.44 -2.35 -18.92
N THR A 26 15.02 -1.11 -18.66
CA THR A 26 15.57 -0.25 -17.61
C THR A 26 15.40 -0.83 -16.19
N LYS A 27 14.37 -1.64 -15.93
CA LYS A 27 14.11 -2.20 -14.58
C LYS A 27 14.86 -3.50 -14.24
N SER A 28 15.38 -4.23 -15.23
CA SER A 28 16.18 -5.44 -14.95
C SER A 28 17.52 -5.07 -14.25
N ALA A 29 17.97 -3.84 -14.44
CA ALA A 29 19.11 -3.27 -13.72
C ALA A 29 18.82 -2.88 -12.26
N VAL A 30 17.55 -2.72 -11.83
CA VAL A 30 17.22 -2.30 -10.46
C VAL A 30 17.24 -3.49 -9.49
N PHE A 31 16.75 -4.66 -9.92
CA PHE A 31 16.82 -5.91 -9.15
C PHE A 31 18.26 -6.43 -8.99
N SER A 32 19.06 -6.33 -10.06
CA SER A 32 20.46 -6.79 -10.05
C SER A 32 21.45 -5.79 -9.41
N LYS A 33 21.05 -4.55 -9.14
CA LYS A 33 21.90 -3.50 -8.53
C LYS A 33 21.67 -3.33 -7.02
N ALA A 34 20.70 -4.03 -6.43
CA ALA A 34 20.54 -4.08 -4.98
C ALA A 34 21.60 -4.96 -4.29
N GLU A 35 22.17 -5.95 -4.99
CA GLU A 35 23.23 -6.83 -4.45
C GLU A 35 24.67 -6.34 -4.72
N ARG A 36 24.86 -5.23 -5.47
CA ARG A 36 26.19 -4.72 -5.84
C ARG A 36 26.36 -3.23 -5.58
N ARG A 37 26.01 -2.77 -4.38
CA ARG A 37 26.07 -1.35 -4.00
C ARG A 37 27.16 -0.98 -2.99
N ASP A 38 28.24 -1.76 -2.88
CA ASP A 38 29.37 -1.43 -1.99
C ASP A 38 30.67 -0.95 -2.68
N THR A 39 30.70 -0.72 -4.01
CA THR A 39 31.97 -0.33 -4.68
C THR A 39 31.87 0.75 -5.77
N GLN A 40 30.82 1.57 -5.78
CA GLN A 40 30.72 2.65 -6.79
C GLN A 40 30.11 3.95 -6.25
N ASN A 41 30.59 4.41 -5.08
CA ASN A 41 30.14 5.66 -4.46
C ASN A 41 30.99 6.90 -4.83
N LYS A 42 31.89 6.80 -5.83
CA LYS A 42 32.85 7.89 -6.15
C LYS A 42 32.43 8.78 -7.32
N SER A 43 31.64 8.29 -8.28
CA SER A 43 31.30 9.04 -9.51
C SER A 43 29.90 9.66 -9.54
N ARG A 44 29.09 9.48 -8.48
CA ARG A 44 27.73 10.07 -8.40
C ARG A 44 27.71 11.47 -7.78
N LEU A 45 28.76 11.85 -7.05
CA LEU A 45 28.82 13.10 -6.30
C LEU A 45 29.07 14.34 -7.19
N GLU A 46 29.61 14.16 -8.39
CA GLU A 46 30.01 15.27 -9.27
C GLU A 46 28.84 15.84 -10.11
N TRP A 47 27.78 15.07 -10.35
CA TRP A 47 26.62 15.50 -11.15
C TRP A 47 25.49 16.18 -10.35
N ASP A 48 25.56 16.14 -9.02
CA ASP A 48 24.48 16.63 -8.14
C ASP A 48 24.68 18.08 -7.65
N ILE A 49 25.80 18.73 -8.00
CA ILE A 49 26.15 20.07 -7.52
C ILE A 49 25.44 21.18 -8.29
N GLU A 50 25.06 20.97 -9.56
CA GLU A 50 24.43 22.01 -10.40
C GLU A 50 22.90 22.13 -10.23
N LYS A 51 22.26 21.25 -9.46
CA LYS A 51 20.81 21.27 -9.28
C LYS A 51 20.39 22.07 -8.05
N SER A 52 19.40 22.92 -8.23
CA SER A 52 18.72 23.62 -7.13
C SER A 52 18.24 22.63 -6.07
N LEU A 53 18.32 23.00 -4.79
CA LEU A 53 17.83 22.18 -3.67
C LEU A 53 16.35 21.77 -3.86
N SER A 54 15.53 22.64 -4.45
CA SER A 54 14.13 22.34 -4.77
C SER A 54 13.97 21.26 -5.84
N GLU A 55 14.96 21.08 -6.71
CA GLU A 55 14.96 20.07 -7.78
C GLU A 55 15.46 18.71 -7.27
N ARG A 56 16.38 18.72 -6.30
CA ARG A 56 16.83 17.51 -5.57
C ARG A 56 15.79 16.97 -4.60
N LEU A 57 14.92 17.84 -4.08
CA LEU A 57 13.83 17.48 -3.17
C LEU A 57 12.51 17.17 -3.89
N LYS A 58 12.43 17.35 -5.20
CA LYS A 58 11.36 16.74 -6.00
C LYS A 58 11.61 15.25 -6.00
N MET A 59 11.02 14.56 -5.01
CA MET A 59 10.84 13.12 -5.06
C MET A 59 10.21 12.82 -6.42
N SER A 60 10.99 12.26 -7.34
CA SER A 60 10.43 11.96 -8.65
C SER A 60 9.28 10.97 -8.38
N ARG A 61 8.08 11.29 -8.86
CA ARG A 61 6.90 10.43 -8.68
C ARG A 61 7.12 9.01 -9.25
N SER A 62 8.20 8.84 -10.03
CA SER A 62 8.69 7.61 -10.67
C SER A 62 9.69 6.81 -9.81
N GLU A 63 10.35 7.42 -8.82
CA GLU A 63 11.14 6.71 -7.82
C GLU A 63 10.20 6.11 -6.76
N VAL A 64 9.47 5.07 -7.17
CA VAL A 64 8.89 4.09 -6.24
C VAL A 64 10.06 3.33 -5.62
N THR A 65 10.78 3.98 -4.72
CA THR A 65 11.63 3.27 -3.79
C THR A 65 10.69 2.51 -2.87
N ASP A 66 10.62 1.19 -3.00
CA ASP A 66 10.02 0.36 -1.97
C ASP A 66 10.65 0.78 -0.63
N PRO A 67 9.90 1.42 0.29
CA PRO A 67 10.48 1.96 1.51
C PRO A 67 11.03 0.85 2.41
N ILE A 68 10.64 -0.41 2.15
CA ILE A 68 11.00 -1.60 2.89
C ILE A 68 11.54 -2.64 1.91
N PRO A 69 12.76 -3.18 2.14
CA PRO A 69 13.28 -4.28 1.34
C PRO A 69 12.33 -5.49 1.35
N HIS A 70 12.09 -6.10 0.18
CA HIS A 70 11.16 -7.22 0.05
C HIS A 70 11.45 -8.40 0.99
N GLN A 71 12.73 -8.73 1.23
CA GLN A 71 13.12 -9.78 2.17
C GLN A 71 12.66 -9.48 3.61
N LEU A 72 12.75 -8.21 4.04
CA LEU A 72 12.31 -7.77 5.36
C LEU A 72 10.78 -7.82 5.46
N LEU A 73 10.07 -7.35 4.43
CA LEU A 73 8.60 -7.40 4.39
C LEU A 73 8.07 -8.84 4.52
N ARG A 74 8.71 -9.80 3.84
CA ARG A 74 8.34 -11.22 3.95
C ARG A 74 8.52 -11.76 5.37
N LYS A 75 9.65 -11.44 6.02
CA LYS A 75 9.91 -11.82 7.42
C LYS A 75 8.91 -11.16 8.36
N TYR A 76 8.60 -9.89 8.15
CA TYR A 76 7.63 -9.12 8.93
C TYR A 76 6.24 -9.74 8.89
N ILE A 77 5.73 -10.04 7.70
CA ILE A 77 4.42 -10.68 7.53
C ILE A 77 4.41 -12.06 8.18
N GLY A 78 5.49 -12.84 8.03
CA GLY A 78 5.63 -14.14 8.68
C GLY A 78 5.59 -14.06 10.20
N TYR A 79 6.30 -13.08 10.79
CA TYR A 79 6.30 -12.82 12.22
C TYR A 79 4.90 -12.41 12.71
N ALA A 80 4.30 -11.41 12.09
CA ALA A 80 2.98 -10.89 12.47
C ALA A 80 1.90 -12.00 12.43
N ARG A 81 1.93 -12.88 11.41
CA ARG A 81 0.99 -14.00 11.30
C ARG A 81 1.20 -15.08 12.37
N LYS A 82 2.43 -15.30 12.81
CA LYS A 82 2.75 -16.39 13.75
C LYS A 82 2.57 -15.99 15.21
N TYR A 83 2.84 -14.74 15.56
CA TYR A 83 2.90 -14.33 16.97
C TYR A 83 1.76 -13.39 17.38
N VAL A 84 1.18 -12.62 16.46
CA VAL A 84 0.20 -11.58 16.81
C VAL A 84 -1.21 -12.04 16.47
N HIS A 85 -2.04 -12.19 17.52
CA HIS A 85 -3.43 -12.66 17.44
C HIS A 85 -4.34 -11.61 18.08
N PRO A 86 -4.62 -10.50 17.36
CA PRO A 86 -5.31 -9.38 17.96
C PRO A 86 -6.75 -9.74 18.31
N LYS A 87 -7.22 -9.24 19.44
CA LYS A 87 -8.64 -9.31 19.83
C LYS A 87 -9.30 -7.95 19.66
N ILE A 88 -10.57 -7.94 19.28
CA ILE A 88 -11.33 -6.70 19.11
C ILE A 88 -11.66 -6.12 20.48
N GLY A 89 -11.23 -4.86 20.71
CA GLY A 89 -11.58 -4.12 21.92
C GLY A 89 -13.05 -3.65 21.91
N PRO A 90 -13.64 -3.36 23.08
CA PRO A 90 -15.05 -2.96 23.19
C PRO A 90 -15.35 -1.65 22.43
N GLU A 91 -14.41 -0.71 22.42
CA GLU A 91 -14.55 0.56 21.69
C GLU A 91 -14.64 0.36 20.17
N ALA A 92 -13.76 -0.49 19.62
CA ALA A 92 -13.76 -0.82 18.20
C ALA A 92 -15.03 -1.59 17.81
N ALA A 93 -15.49 -2.51 18.66
CA ALA A 93 -16.74 -3.25 18.45
C ALA A 93 -17.96 -2.32 18.34
N GLY A 94 -18.05 -1.30 19.20
CA GLY A 94 -19.11 -0.29 19.14
C GLY A 94 -19.12 0.47 17.80
N VAL A 95 -17.95 0.90 17.33
CA VAL A 95 -17.81 1.62 16.05
C VAL A 95 -18.19 0.73 14.86
N ILE A 96 -17.75 -0.53 14.84
CA ILE A 96 -18.07 -1.49 13.78
C ILE A 96 -19.60 -1.74 13.73
N GLN A 97 -20.23 -1.88 14.90
CA GLN A 97 -21.67 -2.08 15.00
C GLN A 97 -22.46 -0.88 14.48
N GLU A 98 -22.11 0.32 14.93
CA GLU A 98 -22.75 1.57 14.48
C GLU A 98 -22.60 1.77 12.96
N PHE A 99 -21.40 1.53 12.43
CA PHE A 99 -21.13 1.60 11.00
C PHE A 99 -21.97 0.59 10.21
N TYR A 100 -22.02 -0.66 10.65
CA TYR A 100 -22.83 -1.71 10.02
C TYR A 100 -24.33 -1.36 9.98
N LEU A 101 -24.88 -0.85 11.09
CA LEU A 101 -26.29 -0.44 11.15
C LEU A 101 -26.57 0.76 10.23
N THR A 102 -25.64 1.70 10.15
CA THR A 102 -25.76 2.87 9.26
C THR A 102 -25.67 2.46 7.78
N LEU A 103 -24.74 1.56 7.45
CA LEU A 103 -24.61 0.98 6.12
C LEU A 103 -25.90 0.25 5.72
N ARG A 104 -26.45 -0.56 6.62
CA ARG A 104 -27.70 -1.31 6.38
C ARG A 104 -28.91 -0.41 6.15
N ARG A 105 -28.99 0.73 6.84
CA ARG A 105 -30.05 1.73 6.62
C ARG A 105 -29.92 2.42 5.26
N ARG A 106 -28.70 2.74 4.82
CA ARG A 106 -28.46 3.47 3.56
C ARG A 106 -28.70 2.61 2.32
N HIS A 107 -28.41 1.31 2.38
CA HIS A 107 -28.51 0.39 1.24
C HIS A 107 -29.83 -0.40 1.22
N GLN A 108 -30.96 0.27 1.45
CA GLN A 108 -32.31 -0.30 1.23
C GLN A 108 -32.85 -0.05 -0.19
N SER A 109 -32.08 0.61 -1.06
CA SER A 109 -32.46 0.83 -2.46
C SER A 109 -32.41 -0.46 -3.28
N ARG A 110 -33.37 -0.63 -4.20
CA ARG A 110 -33.58 -1.85 -5.01
C ARG A 110 -32.38 -2.29 -5.86
N ASP A 111 -31.46 -1.38 -6.18
CA ASP A 111 -30.30 -1.66 -7.04
C ASP A 111 -29.00 -1.96 -6.26
N SER A 112 -29.07 -2.02 -4.93
CA SER A 112 -27.89 -2.24 -4.08
C SER A 112 -27.73 -3.70 -3.67
N THR A 113 -26.46 -4.15 -3.64
CA THR A 113 -26.14 -5.50 -3.13
C THR A 113 -26.57 -5.63 -1.67
N PRO A 114 -27.27 -6.71 -1.29
CA PRO A 114 -27.80 -6.85 0.06
C PRO A 114 -26.69 -6.93 1.10
N ILE A 115 -26.84 -6.15 2.18
CA ILE A 115 -25.92 -6.18 3.32
C ILE A 115 -26.27 -7.37 4.20
N THR A 116 -25.30 -8.28 4.35
CA THR A 116 -25.44 -9.51 5.13
C THR A 116 -24.49 -9.52 6.32
N THR A 117 -24.71 -10.43 7.26
CA THR A 117 -23.84 -10.66 8.42
C THR A 117 -22.39 -10.99 8.02
N ARG A 118 -22.17 -11.57 6.84
CA ARG A 118 -20.82 -11.83 6.30
C ARG A 118 -20.01 -10.54 6.13
N GLN A 119 -20.65 -9.42 5.83
CA GLN A 119 -19.96 -8.14 5.72
C GLN A 119 -19.51 -7.63 7.09
N LEU A 120 -20.30 -7.86 8.15
CA LEU A 120 -19.91 -7.56 9.52
C LEU A 120 -18.69 -8.40 9.94
N GLU A 121 -18.70 -9.70 9.67
CA GLU A 121 -17.54 -10.58 9.90
C GLU A 121 -16.31 -10.12 9.11
N SER A 122 -16.51 -9.63 7.88
CA SER A 122 -15.43 -9.11 7.04
C SER A 122 -14.84 -7.83 7.63
N LEU A 123 -15.66 -6.92 8.15
CA LEU A 123 -15.20 -5.72 8.87
C LEU A 123 -14.37 -6.09 10.11
N MET A 124 -14.83 -7.07 10.88
CA MET A 124 -14.09 -7.59 12.03
C MET A 124 -12.71 -8.13 11.60
N ARG A 125 -12.67 -8.99 10.58
CA ARG A 125 -11.42 -9.55 10.05
C ARG A 125 -10.46 -8.49 9.52
N LEU A 126 -10.96 -7.44 8.86
CA LEU A 126 -10.13 -6.34 8.37
C LEU A 126 -9.54 -5.53 9.53
N THR A 127 -10.33 -5.30 10.58
CA THR A 127 -9.89 -4.58 11.78
C THR A 127 -8.79 -5.37 12.51
N GLU A 128 -8.97 -6.68 12.68
CA GLU A 128 -7.95 -7.59 13.21
C GLU A 128 -6.71 -7.62 12.32
N ALA A 129 -6.87 -7.69 11.00
CA ALA A 129 -5.75 -7.69 10.07
C ALA A 129 -4.91 -6.40 10.17
N ARG A 130 -5.56 -5.25 10.36
CA ARG A 130 -4.89 -3.96 10.59
C ARG A 130 -4.13 -3.94 11.91
N ALA A 131 -4.75 -4.36 13.01
CA ALA A 131 -4.08 -4.45 14.30
C ALA A 131 -2.87 -5.40 14.26
N ARG A 132 -3.00 -6.53 13.53
CA ARG A 132 -1.90 -7.47 13.30
C ARG A 132 -0.77 -6.86 12.49
N LEU A 133 -1.07 -6.02 11.50
CA LEU A 133 -0.07 -5.30 10.72
C LEU A 133 0.70 -4.32 11.59
N GLU A 134 0.05 -3.69 12.58
CA GLU A 134 0.68 -2.80 13.56
C GLU A 134 1.32 -3.54 14.75
N LEU A 135 1.36 -4.88 14.72
CA LEU A 135 1.84 -5.75 15.81
C LEU A 135 1.15 -5.51 17.16
N ARG A 136 -0.11 -5.05 17.15
CA ARG A 136 -0.91 -4.83 18.35
C ARG A 136 -1.67 -6.09 18.76
N GLU A 137 -1.78 -6.32 20.06
CA GLU A 137 -2.57 -7.42 20.63
C GLU A 137 -4.07 -7.09 20.75
N VAL A 138 -4.42 -5.80 20.73
CA VAL A 138 -5.79 -5.32 20.81
C VAL A 138 -6.08 -4.40 19.65
N ALA A 139 -7.18 -4.65 18.95
CA ALA A 139 -7.69 -3.73 17.94
C ALA A 139 -8.44 -2.59 18.61
N SER A 140 -7.81 -1.42 18.63
CA SER A 140 -8.40 -0.16 19.12
C SER A 140 -9.22 0.54 18.03
N LYS A 141 -9.97 1.57 18.44
CA LYS A 141 -10.63 2.51 17.55
C LYS A 141 -9.64 3.26 16.66
#